data_AF-E3CF21-F1
#
_entry.id   AF-E3CF21-F1
#
_cell.length_a   1.000
_cell.length_b   1.000
_cell.length_c   1.000
_cell.angle_alpha   90.00
_cell.angle_beta   90.00
_cell.angle_gamma   90.00
#
_symmetry.space_group_name_H-M   'P 1'
#
loop_
_entity.id
_entity.type
_entity.pdbx_description
1 polymer ?
#
loop_
_entity_poly.entity_id
_entity_poly.type
_entity_poly.pdbx_seq_one_letter_code
_entity_poly.pdbx_strand_id
1 'polypeptide(L)' 'MGGLTVEMVINEDKNLTITTTLTQEADGHLEQNGVVISGELSKKLVNTK' A
#
# COMPACT_ATOMS: atom_id res chain seq x y z
N MET A 1 -7.93 18.87 -2.80
CA MET A 1 -7.27 18.15 -1.71
C MET A 1 -6.66 16.91 -2.34
N GLY A 2 -5.32 16.88 -2.48
CA GLY A 2 -4.61 15.79 -3.16
C GLY A 2 -4.18 14.74 -2.17
N GLY A 3 -4.35 13.46 -2.51
CA GLY A 3 -3.84 12.34 -1.72
C GLY A 3 -2.35 12.08 -2.03
N LEU A 4 -1.61 11.63 -1.03
CA LEU A 4 -0.26 11.09 -1.17
C LEU A 4 -0.35 9.58 -1.38
N THR A 5 0.01 9.10 -2.56
CA THR A 5 0.19 7.67 -2.80
C THR A 5 1.53 7.23 -2.23
N VAL A 6 1.50 6.24 -1.34
CA VAL A 6 2.68 5.59 -0.78
C VAL A 6 2.76 4.18 -1.33
N GLU A 7 3.91 3.82 -1.88
CA GLU A 7 4.23 2.46 -2.30
C GLU A 7 5.38 1.91 -1.44
N MET A 8 5.15 0.77 -0.82
CA MET A 8 6.15 0.01 -0.09
C MET A 8 6.60 -1.17 -0.94
N VAL A 9 7.90 -1.26 -1.19
CA VAL A 9 8.52 -2.38 -1.91
C VAL A 9 9.10 -3.37 -0.90
N ILE A 10 8.70 -4.64 -1.00
CA ILE A 10 9.11 -5.70 -0.08
C ILE A 10 10.33 -6.43 -0.66
N ASN A 11 11.34 -6.66 0.17
CA ASN A 11 12.56 -7.39 -0.20
C ASN A 11 13.27 -6.85 -1.45
N GLU A 12 13.17 -5.54 -1.70
CA GLU A 12 13.71 -4.88 -2.90
C GLU A 12 13.13 -5.41 -4.24
N ASP A 13 12.09 -6.24 -4.19
CA ASP A 13 11.41 -6.78 -5.37
C ASP A 13 10.23 -5.89 -5.75
N LYS A 14 10.37 -5.18 -6.87
CA LYS A 14 9.34 -4.27 -7.40
C LYS A 14 8.02 -4.96 -7.76
N ASN A 15 7.97 -6.28 -7.81
CA ASN A 15 6.73 -7.03 -7.99
C ASN A 15 5.99 -7.29 -6.68
N LEU A 16 6.66 -7.10 -5.52
CA LEU A 16 6.11 -7.31 -4.19
C LEU A 16 5.83 -5.96 -3.55
N THR A 17 4.65 -5.41 -3.81
CA THR A 17 4.31 -4.06 -3.35
C THR A 17 3.06 -4.02 -2.50
N ILE A 18 3.02 -3.06 -1.59
CA ILE A 18 1.83 -2.63 -0.87
C ILE A 18 1.65 -1.14 -1.16
N THR A 19 0.51 -0.78 -1.74
CA THR A 19 0.17 0.59 -2.09
C THR A 19 -0.97 1.07 -1.22
N THR A 20 -0.87 2.30 -0.72
CA THR A 20 -1.96 2.98 -0.01
C THR A 20 -2.01 4.44 -0.42
N THR A 21 -3.17 5.06 -0.23
CA THR A 21 -3.37 6.49 -0.40
C THR A 21 -3.60 7.10 0.97
N LEU A 22 -2.78 8.09 1.30
CA LEU A 22 -2.94 8.93 2.48
C LEU A 22 -3.63 10.24 2.05
N THR A 23 -4.73 10.58 2.69
CA THR A 23 -5.40 11.87 2.50
C THR A 23 -5.04 12.78 3.66
N GLN A 24 -4.69 14.03 3.39
CA GLN A 24 -4.50 15.01 4.46
C GLN A 24 -5.85 15.61 4.86
N GLU A 25 -6.16 15.48 6.15
CA GLU A 25 -7.35 16.08 6.77
C GLU A 25 -7.13 17.56 7.09
N ALA A 26 -8.21 18.28 7.40
CA ALA A 26 -8.16 19.72 7.65
C ALA A 26 -7.32 20.12 8.87
N ASP A 27 -7.11 19.21 9.81
CA ASP A 27 -6.25 19.38 10.99
C ASP A 27 -4.77 19.05 10.74
N GLY A 28 -4.43 18.64 9.51
CA GLY A 28 -3.08 18.29 9.08
C GLY A 28 -2.71 16.81 9.29
N HIS A 29 -3.57 15.99 9.89
CA HIS A 29 -3.35 14.55 10.03
C HIS A 29 -3.45 13.82 8.67
N LEU A 30 -2.80 12.66 8.55
CA LEU A 30 -2.89 11.80 7.35
C LEU A 30 -3.79 10.60 7.62
N GLU A 31 -4.95 10.55 6.96
CA GLU A 31 -5.86 9.42 7.02
C GLU A 31 -5.55 8.41 5.91
N GLN A 32 -5.49 7.12 6.27
CA GLN A 32 -5.23 6.04 5.33
C GLN A 32 -6.53 5.49 4.74
N ASN A 33 -6.67 5.55 3.42
CA ASN A 33 -7.84 5.05 2.71
C ASN A 33 -7.53 3.72 2.01
N GLY A 34 -7.48 2.65 2.81
CA GLY A 34 -7.35 1.27 2.33
C GLY A 34 -5.92 0.84 1.96
N VAL A 35 -5.80 -0.41 1.51
CA VAL A 35 -4.54 -1.04 1.12
C VAL A 35 -4.77 -1.88 -0.13
N VAL A 36 -3.85 -1.77 -1.08
CA VAL A 36 -3.76 -2.65 -2.24
C VAL A 36 -2.46 -3.44 -2.14
N ILE A 37 -2.56 -4.76 -2.25
CA ILE A 37 -1.42 -5.67 -2.24
C ILE A 37 -1.18 -6.15 -3.67
N SER A 38 0.07 -6.16 -4.13
CA SER A 38 0.41 -6.63 -5.47
C SER A 38 -0.01 -8.08 -5.68
N GLY A 39 -0.33 -8.45 -6.92
CA GLY A 39 -0.78 -9.81 -7.24
C GLY A 39 0.27 -10.89 -6.93
N GLU A 40 1.56 -10.55 -7.02
CA GLU A 40 2.63 -11.51 -6.70
C GLU A 40 2.84 -11.65 -5.19
N LEU A 41 2.73 -10.54 -4.44
CA LEU A 41 2.75 -10.59 -2.98
C LEU A 41 1.52 -11.33 -2.44
N SER A 42 0.33 -11.10 -3.01
CA SER A 42 -0.88 -11.78 -2.58
C SER A 42 -0.73 -13.29 -2.73
N LYS A 43 -0.27 -13.81 -3.87
CA LYS A 43 0.03 -15.24 -4.06
C LYS A 43 0.93 -15.78 -2.95
N LYS A 44 2.03 -15.10 -2.61
CA LYS A 44 2.93 -15.56 -1.53
C LYS A 44 2.26 -15.59 -0.16
N LEU A 45 1.32 -14.68 0.11
CA LEU A 45 0.56 -14.61 1.36
C LEU A 45 -0.56 -15.65 1.44
N VAL A 46 -1.24 -15.98 0.34
CA VAL A 46 -2.31 -17.01 0.32
C VAL A 46 -1.81 -18.43 0.09
N ASN A 47 -0.57 -18.62 -0.37
CA ASN A 47 -0.02 -19.95 -0.70
C ASN A 47 0.54 -20.71 0.51
N THR A 48 -0.01 -20.51 1.71
CA THR A 48 0.22 -21.38 2.88
C THR A 48 -0.78 -22.53 2.91
N LYS A 49 -0.80 -23.36 1.87
CA LYS A 49 -1.38 -24.70 1.89
C LYS A 49 -0.41 -25.72 1.34
#